data_AF-A0A951PRK7-F1
#
_entry.id   AF-A0A951PRK7-F1
#
_cell.length_a   1.000
_cell.length_b   1.000
_cell.length_c   1.000
_cell.angle_alpha   90.00
_cell.angle_beta   90.00
_cell.angle_gamma   90.00
#
_symmetry.space_group_name_H-M   'P 1'
#
loop_
_entity.id
_entity.type
_entity.pdbx_description
1 polymer ?
#
loop_
_entity_poly.entity_id
_entity_poly.type
_entity_poly.pdbx_seq_one_letter_code
_entity_poly.pdbx_strand_id
1 'polypeptide(L)' 'MAEINGYIPKELKRKFKTVCAAADRSMSDVLIELIEGWIEEQEAQNNPPAKKGKGIEDDSDD' A
#
# COMPACT_ATOMS: atom_id res chain seq x y z
N MET A 1 0.87 -21.26 5.85
CA MET A 1 -0.01 -20.10 5.67
C MET A 1 -0.24 -19.47 7.03
N ALA A 2 -0.21 -18.14 7.10
CA ALA A 2 -0.50 -17.39 8.32
C ALA A 2 -1.88 -16.71 8.17
N GLU A 3 -2.55 -16.45 9.28
CA GLU A 3 -3.88 -15.84 9.30
C GLU A 3 -3.82 -14.49 10.00
N ILE A 4 -4.54 -13.51 9.45
CA ILE A 4 -4.76 -12.20 10.07
C ILE A 4 -6.23 -12.11 10.47
N ASN A 5 -6.47 -11.86 11.75
CA ASN A 5 -7.81 -11.69 12.31
C ASN A 5 -8.00 -10.24 12.74
N GLY A 6 -9.13 -9.64 12.36
CA GLY A 6 -9.48 -8.25 12.70
C GLY A 6 -10.97 -8.08 12.89
N TYR A 7 -11.36 -7.09 13.70
CA TYR A 7 -12.75 -6.71 13.89
C TYR A 7 -13.18 -5.72 12.81
N ILE A 8 -14.27 -6.03 12.12
CA ILE A 8 -14.91 -5.12 11.17
C ILE A 8 -16.41 -5.07 11.41
N PRO A 9 -17.05 -3.90 11.18
CA PRO A 9 -18.50 -3.79 11.24
C PRO A 9 -19.19 -4.82 10.34
N LYS A 10 -20.27 -5.44 10.83
CA LYS A 10 -21.01 -6.48 10.08
C LYS A 10 -21.47 -6.01 8.71
N GLU A 11 -21.94 -4.76 8.61
CA GLU A 11 -22.41 -4.19 7.36
C GLU A 11 -21.27 -4.02 6.34
N LEU A 12 -20.09 -3.62 6.81
CA LEU A 12 -18.90 -3.49 5.98
C LEU A 12 -18.46 -4.86 5.47
N LYS A 13 -18.42 -5.87 6.34
CA LYS A 13 -18.14 -7.27 5.94
C LYS A 13 -19.10 -7.76 4.85
N ARG A 14 -20.39 -7.46 5.00
CA ARG A 14 -21.42 -7.84 4.02
C ARG A 14 -21.16 -7.18 2.68
N LYS A 15 -20.97 -5.85 2.67
CA LYS A 15 -20.70 -5.10 1.44
C LYS A 15 -19.42 -5.58 0.76
N PHE A 16 -18.35 -5.79 1.51
CA PHE A 16 -17.08 -6.31 1.00
C PHE A 16 -17.28 -7.66 0.30
N LYS A 17 -17.97 -8.61 0.94
CA LYS A 17 -18.29 -9.91 0.34
C LYS A 17 -19.09 -9.78 -0.96
N THR A 18 -20.12 -8.95 -0.97
CA THR A 18 -20.96 -8.73 -2.15
C THR A 18 -20.16 -8.16 -3.32
N VAL A 19 -19.28 -7.18 -3.06
CA VAL A 19 -18.44 -6.57 -4.10
C VAL A 19 -17.42 -7.57 -4.65
N CYS A 20 -16.75 -8.35 -3.79
CA CYS A 20 -15.81 -9.38 -4.22
C CYS A 20 -16.49 -10.42 -5.12
N ALA A 21 -17.68 -10.88 -4.72
CA ALA A 21 -18.45 -11.85 -5.50
C ALA A 21 -18.90 -11.27 -6.86
N ALA A 22 -19.34 -10.02 -6.89
CA ALA A 22 -19.73 -9.36 -8.14
C ALA A 22 -18.55 -9.14 -9.10
N ALA A 23 -17.32 -9.02 -8.56
CA ALA A 23 -16.10 -8.86 -9.34
C ALA A 23 -15.43 -10.20 -9.71
N ASP A 24 -15.99 -11.34 -9.30
CA ASP A 24 -15.38 -12.67 -9.45
C ASP A 24 -13.95 -12.76 -8.87
N ARG A 25 -13.76 -12.15 -7.69
CA ARG A 25 -12.48 -12.11 -6.97
C ARG A 25 -12.61 -12.77 -5.62
N SER A 26 -11.57 -13.51 -5.20
CA SER A 26 -11.55 -14.06 -3.84
C SER A 26 -11.31 -12.93 -2.83
N MET A 27 -11.91 -13.06 -1.64
CA MET A 27 -11.70 -12.09 -0.56
C MET A 27 -10.23 -12.00 -0.15
N SER A 28 -9.49 -13.11 -0.20
CA SER A 28 -8.07 -13.17 0.14
C SER A 28 -7.25 -12.35 -0.84
N ASP A 29 -7.49 -12.47 -2.15
CA ASP A 29 -6.74 -11.71 -3.16
C ASP A 29 -6.93 -10.20 -2.97
N VAL A 30 -8.18 -9.78 -2.74
CA VAL A 30 -8.48 -8.36 -2.51
C VAL A 30 -7.84 -7.86 -1.21
N LEU A 31 -7.86 -8.67 -0.14
CA LEU A 31 -7.21 -8.30 1.11
C LEU A 31 -5.69 -8.19 0.96
N ILE A 32 -5.06 -9.08 0.21
CA ILE A 32 -3.61 -9.05 -0.07
C ILE A 32 -3.26 -7.74 -0.78
N GLU A 33 -3.94 -7.42 -1.89
CA GLU A 33 -3.70 -6.19 -2.65
C GLU A 33 -3.86 -4.92 -1.79
N LEU A 34 -4.89 -4.87 -0.94
CA LEU A 34 -5.11 -3.73 -0.05
C LEU A 34 -4.04 -3.62 1.05
N ILE A 35 -3.56 -4.75 1.57
CA ILE A 35 -2.51 -4.77 2.60
C ILE A 35 -1.16 -4.38 1.99
N GLU A 36 -0.81 -4.92 0.83
CA GLU A 36 0.42 -4.58 0.10
C GLU A 36 0.46 -3.08 -0.23
N GLY A 37 -0.61 -2.54 -0.82
CA GLY A 37 -0.68 -1.12 -1.16
C GLY A 37 -0.59 -0.21 0.07
N TRP A 38 -1.18 -0.61 1.20
CA TRP A 38 -1.04 0.14 2.45
C TRP A 38 0.40 0.11 2.98
N ILE A 39 1.08 -1.05 2.94
CA ILE A 39 2.48 -1.17 3.37
C ILE A 39 3.38 -0.28 2.51
N GLU A 40 3.25 -0.34 1.19
CA GLU A 40 4.02 0.49 0.27
C GLU A 40 3.85 1.99 0.55
N GLU A 41 2.61 2.43 0.80
CA GLU A 41 2.31 3.81 1.17
C GLU A 41 3.00 4.20 2.49
N GLN A 42 2.98 3.33 3.49
CA GLN A 42 3.64 3.60 4.78
C GLN A 42 5.16 3.60 4.67
N GLU A 43 5.75 2.70 3.87
CA GLU A 43 7.20 2.67 3.65
C GLU A 43 7.69 3.92 2.90
N ALA A 44 6.93 4.38 1.90
CA ALA A 44 7.22 5.61 1.18
C ALA A 44 7.15 6.86 2.08
N GLN A 45 6.21 6.89 3.03
CA GLN A 45 6.07 7.99 3.99
C GLN A 45 7.16 7.97 5.08
N ASN A 46 7.55 6.78 5.54
CA ASN A 46 8.51 6.62 6.64
C ASN A 46 9.98 6.63 6.18
N ASN A 47 10.24 6.46 4.88
CA ASN A 47 11.57 6.52 4.30
C ASN A 47 11.60 7.60 3.20
N PRO A 48 11.75 8.89 3.55
CA PRO A 48 11.77 9.94 2.55
C PRO A 48 12.93 9.66 1.58
N PRO A 49 12.72 9.78 0.25
CA PRO A 49 13.81 9.62 -0.71
C PRO A 49 14.90 10.60 -0.32
N ALA A 50 16.08 10.06 0.02
CA ALA A 50 17.26 10.84 0.32
C ALA A 50 17.38 11.89 -0.78
N LYS A 51 17.26 13.17 -0.40
CA LYS A 51 17.35 14.30 -1.30
C LYS A 51 18.57 14.07 -2.18
N LYS A 52 18.35 13.73 -3.45
CA LYS A 52 19.42 13.60 -4.42
C LYS A 52 20.04 14.99 -4.48
N GLY A 53 21.21 15.12 -3.86
CA GLY A 53 21.95 16.36 -3.76
C GLY A 53 22.00 16.97 -5.15
N LYS A 54 21.40 18.15 -5.28
CA LYS A 54 21.55 19.01 -6.44
C LYS A 54 23.06 19.26 -6.55
N GLY A 55 23.72 18.61 -7.50
CA GLY A 55 25.08 18.95 -7.89
C GLY A 55 25.05 20.41 -8.29
N ILE A 56 25.55 21.27 -7.40
CA ILE A 56 26.02 22.58 -7.75
C ILE A 56 27.39 22.29 -8.37
N GLU A 57 27.43 22.16 -9.69
CA GLU A 57 28.66 22.39 -10.45
C GLU A 57 28.82 23.91 -10.52
N ASP A 58 29.62 24.44 -9.60
CA ASP A 58 30.18 25.79 -9.65
C ASP A 58 31.67 25.66 -9.34
N ASP A 59 32.47 26.44 -10.07
CA ASP A 59 33.92 26.66 -9.95
C ASP A 59 34.84 25.62 -10.62
N SER A 60 35.89 25.91 -11.40
CA SER A 60 36.48 27.08 -12.09
C SER A 60 37.80 26.57 -12.76
N ASP A 61 38.45 27.42 -13.57
CA ASP A 61 39.86 27.38 -14.03
C ASP A 61 40.26 26.50 -15.25
N ASP A 62 40.31 27.10 -16.46
CA ASP A 62 41.55 27.58 -17.14
C ASP A 62 41.19 28.44 -18.38
#